data_AF-A0A976DRR1-F1
#
_entry.id   AF-A0A976DRR1-F1
#
_cell.length_a   1.000
_cell.length_b   1.000
_cell.length_c   1.000
_cell.angle_alpha   90.00
_cell.angle_beta   90.00
_cell.angle_gamma   90.00
#
_symmetry.space_group_name_H-M   'P 1'
#
loop_
_entity.id
_entity.type
_entity.pdbx_description
1 polymer ?
#
loop_
_entity_poly.entity_id
_entity_poly.type
_entity_poly.pdbx_seq_one_letter_code
_entity_poly.pdbx_strand_id
1 'polypeptide(L)'
;MNIHEYQAKALLRSYGIPVSDGRVVLKAEEAKTAAGELDGPLWVVKAQIHAGGRGKGHFKEPEAGEKGGVRLARSVGEAAEFARQMLGRTLVTIQTGEAGKQVNRIYIEDGS
;
A
#
# COMPACT_ATOMS: atom_id res chain seq x y z
N MET A 1 0.06 0.92 -21.55
CA MET A 1 -0.29 -0.17 -20.62
C MET A 1 0.57 -0.01 -19.37
N ASN A 2 0.00 -0.05 -18.16
CA ASN A 2 0.73 0.15 -16.90
C ASN A 2 0.57 -1.07 -16.00
N ILE A 3 1.59 -1.39 -15.20
CA ILE A 3 1.54 -2.39 -14.12
C ILE A 3 1.66 -1.71 -12.75
N HIS A 4 1.22 -2.39 -11.70
CA HIS A 4 1.37 -1.88 -10.33
C HIS A 4 2.80 -2.04 -9.81
N GLU A 5 3.12 -1.30 -8.75
CA GLU A 5 4.43 -1.35 -8.09
C GLU A 5 4.78 -2.77 -7.64
N TYR A 6 3.84 -3.51 -7.03
CA TYR A 6 4.11 -4.89 -6.60
C TYR A 6 4.42 -5.83 -7.78
N GLN A 7 3.80 -5.62 -8.93
CA GLN A 7 4.04 -6.42 -10.15
C GLN A 7 5.39 -6.07 -10.76
N ALA A 8 5.73 -4.79 -10.81
CA ALA A 8 7.03 -4.32 -11.27
C ALA A 8 8.15 -4.88 -10.38
N LYS A 9 7.98 -4.86 -9.06
CA LYS A 9 8.94 -5.45 -8.11
C LYS A 9 9.07 -6.96 -8.30
N ALA A 10 7.97 -7.68 -8.48
CA ALA A 10 8.00 -9.12 -8.74
C ALA A 10 8.78 -9.44 -10.04
N LEU A 11 8.58 -8.65 -11.10
CA LEU A 11 9.32 -8.79 -12.34
C LEU A 11 10.82 -8.48 -12.14
N LEU A 12 11.17 -7.38 -11.49
CA LEU A 12 12.58 -7.06 -11.21
C LEU A 12 13.27 -8.18 -10.41
N ARG A 13 12.58 -8.72 -9.40
CA ARG A 13 13.08 -9.85 -8.60
C ARG A 13 13.33 -11.10 -9.45
N SER A 14 12.49 -11.41 -10.44
CA SER A 14 12.71 -12.58 -11.31
C SER A 14 13.97 -12.46 -12.18
N TYR A 15 14.50 -11.24 -12.35
CA TYR A 15 15.79 -10.98 -13.01
C TYR A 15 16.96 -10.81 -12.02
N GLY A 16 16.76 -11.10 -10.73
CA GLY A 16 17.80 -10.97 -9.71
C GLY A 16 18.11 -9.53 -9.30
N ILE A 17 17.27 -8.56 -9.69
CA ILE A 17 17.44 -7.16 -9.28
C ILE A 17 16.92 -7.00 -7.84
N PRO A 18 17.73 -6.41 -6.92
CA PRO A 18 17.32 -6.24 -5.54
C PRO A 18 16.12 -5.30 -5.42
N VAL A 19 15.10 -5.77 -4.71
CA VAL A 19 13.89 -5.01 -4.37
C VAL A 19 13.46 -5.39 -2.96
N SER A 20 12.91 -4.44 -2.19
CA SER A 20 12.40 -4.71 -0.84
C SER A 20 11.39 -5.86 -0.85
N ASP A 21 11.46 -6.73 0.16
CA ASP A 21 10.48 -7.79 0.31
C ASP A 21 9.10 -7.21 0.68
N GLY A 22 8.05 -7.87 0.23
CA GLY A 22 6.69 -7.42 0.50
C GLY A 22 5.62 -8.39 0.03
N ARG A 23 4.41 -8.13 0.51
CA ARG A 23 3.22 -8.96 0.32
C ARG A 23 2.08 -8.10 -0.22
N VAL A 24 1.37 -8.62 -1.20
CA VAL A 24 0.14 -8.01 -1.71
C VAL A 24 -1.03 -8.42 -0.83
N VAL A 25 -1.90 -7.47 -0.53
CA VAL A 25 -3.09 -7.68 0.27
C VAL A 25 -4.30 -7.27 -0.57
N LEU A 26 -5.21 -8.23 -0.78
CA LEU A 26 -6.45 -8.02 -1.54
C LEU A 26 -7.68 -7.98 -0.63
N LYS A 27 -7.59 -8.52 0.58
CA LYS A 27 -8.61 -8.44 1.62
C LYS A 27 -8.00 -7.93 2.91
N ALA A 28 -8.72 -7.04 3.61
CA ALA A 28 -8.20 -6.40 4.82
C ALA A 28 -7.80 -7.41 5.92
N GLU A 29 -8.51 -8.53 6.03
CA GLU A 29 -8.25 -9.59 7.01
C GLU A 29 -6.88 -10.28 6.81
N GLU A 30 -6.35 -10.29 5.58
CA GLU A 30 -5.07 -10.91 5.25
C GLU A 30 -3.87 -10.02 5.63
N ALA A 31 -4.11 -8.74 5.92
CA ALA A 31 -3.06 -7.75 6.12
C ALA A 31 -2.16 -8.07 7.32
N LYS A 32 -2.75 -8.58 8.40
CA LYS A 32 -1.99 -8.93 9.61
C LYS A 32 -1.04 -10.10 9.36
N THR A 33 -1.51 -11.13 8.67
CA THR A 33 -0.69 -12.29 8.28
C THR A 33 0.42 -11.85 7.33
N ALA A 34 0.08 -11.09 6.28
CA ALA A 34 1.03 -10.57 5.31
C ALA A 34 2.14 -9.71 5.92
N ALA A 35 1.82 -8.86 6.90
CA ALA A 35 2.81 -8.09 7.63
C ALA A 35 3.67 -8.97 8.58
N GLY A 36 3.08 -10.00 9.18
CA GLY A 36 3.78 -10.94 10.06
C GLY A 36 4.76 -11.88 9.36
N GLU A 37 4.68 -12.01 8.03
CA GLU A 37 5.66 -12.74 7.21
C GLU A 37 6.93 -11.92 6.91
N LEU A 38 6.97 -10.66 7.32
CA LEU A 38 8.10 -9.76 7.14
C LEU A 38 8.79 -9.51 8.49
N ASP A 39 10.12 -9.36 8.46
CA ASP A 39 10.94 -9.31 9.69
C ASP A 39 10.68 -8.07 10.56
N GLY A 40 10.22 -6.95 9.96
CA GLY A 40 10.04 -5.68 10.66
C GLY A 40 11.38 -5.03 11.05
N PRO A 41 11.42 -4.05 11.98
CA PRO A 41 10.33 -3.53 12.82
C PRO A 41 9.52 -2.40 12.17
N LEU A 42 9.81 -2.08 10.91
CA LEU A 42 9.15 -1.02 10.17
C LEU A 42 8.51 -1.60 8.90
N TRP A 43 7.24 -1.31 8.68
CA TRP A 43 6.50 -1.69 7.49
C TRP A 43 6.06 -0.44 6.74
N VAL A 44 6.09 -0.50 5.41
CA VAL A 44 5.49 0.53 4.56
C VAL A 44 4.23 -0.03 3.92
N VAL A 45 3.08 0.54 4.28
CA VAL A 45 1.77 0.16 3.72
C VAL A 45 1.43 1.10 2.58
N LYS A 46 1.36 0.57 1.36
CA LYS A 46 1.26 1.34 0.12
C LYS A 46 -0.01 1.00 -0.65
N ALA A 47 -0.87 2.00 -0.85
CA ALA A 47 -1.99 1.91 -1.79
C ALA A 47 -1.48 1.65 -3.21
N GLN A 48 -2.07 0.67 -3.89
CA GLN A 48 -1.69 0.30 -5.25
C GLN A 48 -2.74 0.81 -6.24
N ILE A 49 -2.46 2.00 -6.78
CA ILE A 49 -3.25 2.62 -7.85
C ILE A 49 -2.33 3.03 -9.00
N HIS A 50 -2.85 3.16 -10.21
CA HIS A 50 -2.10 3.68 -11.36
C HIS A 50 -2.08 5.22 -11.36
N ALA A 51 -1.50 5.78 -10.29
CA ALA A 51 -1.23 7.20 -10.15
C ALA A 51 -0.08 7.42 -9.14
N GLY A 52 0.74 8.42 -9.40
CA GLY A 52 1.74 8.96 -8.49
C GLY A 52 1.14 9.91 -7.45
N GLY A 53 1.99 10.47 -6.58
CA GLY A 53 1.56 11.41 -5.53
C GLY A 53 0.85 10.77 -4.34
N ARG A 54 0.82 9.43 -4.24
CA ARG A 54 0.08 8.66 -3.23
C ARG A 54 0.37 9.09 -1.79
N GLY A 55 1.63 9.32 -1.44
CA GLY A 55 2.03 9.69 -0.08
C GLY A 55 1.50 11.04 0.39
N LYS A 56 1.32 12.00 -0.53
CA LYS A 56 0.74 13.33 -0.26
C LYS A 56 -0.75 13.39 -0.59
N GLY A 57 -1.35 12.29 -1.03
CA GLY A 57 -2.78 12.21 -1.30
C GLY A 57 -3.62 12.19 -0.03
N HIS A 58 -4.92 12.26 -0.19
CA HIS A 58 -5.91 12.10 0.88
C HIS A 58 -7.03 11.17 0.42
N PHE A 59 -7.72 10.53 1.35
CA PHE A 59 -8.88 9.71 1.04
C PHE A 59 -10.16 10.56 1.09
N LYS A 60 -11.16 10.20 0.28
CA LYS A 60 -12.47 10.87 0.33
C LYS A 60 -13.28 10.43 1.55
N GLU A 61 -13.16 9.17 1.89
CA GLU A 61 -13.91 8.53 2.96
C GLU A 61 -13.25 8.83 4.31
N PRO A 62 -13.96 9.46 5.27
CA PRO A 62 -13.37 9.89 6.54
C PRO A 62 -12.85 8.73 7.40
N GLU A 63 -13.39 7.52 7.22
CA GLU A 63 -12.97 6.31 7.91
C GLU A 63 -11.53 5.89 7.54
N ALA A 64 -11.00 6.39 6.43
CA ALA A 64 -9.60 6.18 6.06
C ALA A 64 -8.62 7.06 6.87
N GLY A 65 -9.13 8.09 7.54
CA GLY A 65 -8.37 9.08 8.29
C GLY A 65 -7.55 10.04 7.40
N GLU A 66 -6.78 10.91 8.06
CA GLU A 66 -6.04 12.03 7.42
C GLU A 66 -4.76 11.63 6.69
N LYS A 67 -4.30 10.37 6.84
CA LYS A 67 -3.02 9.91 6.26
C LYS A 67 -3.18 9.60 4.76
N GLY A 68 -2.14 9.90 3.98
CA GLY A 68 -2.11 9.55 2.55
C GLY A 68 -1.99 8.06 2.25
N GLY A 69 -1.83 7.71 0.97
CA GLY A 69 -1.77 6.34 0.46
C GLY A 69 -0.43 5.63 0.65
N VAL A 70 0.52 6.22 1.39
CA VAL A 70 1.78 5.59 1.80
C VAL A 70 1.95 5.88 3.28
N ARG A 71 1.96 4.83 4.11
CA ARG A 71 1.95 4.95 5.58
C ARG A 71 3.03 4.05 6.19
N LEU A 72 3.76 4.60 7.16
CA LEU A 72 4.76 3.88 7.95
C LEU A 72 4.09 3.27 9.17
N ALA A 73 4.20 1.96 9.35
CA ALA A 73 3.70 1.22 10.49
C ALA A 73 4.86 0.61 11.30
N ARG A 74 4.79 0.68 12.62
CA ARG A 74 5.81 0.17 13.57
C ARG A 74 5.38 -1.14 14.26
N SER A 75 4.26 -1.71 13.83
CA SER A 75 3.80 -3.02 14.25
C SER A 75 2.94 -3.66 13.18
N VAL A 76 2.86 -4.99 13.21
CA VAL A 76 1.95 -5.78 12.37
C VAL A 76 0.48 -5.36 12.55
N GLY A 77 0.08 -5.00 13.78
CA GLY A 77 -1.28 -4.51 14.06
C GLY A 77 -1.56 -3.16 13.40
N GLU A 78 -0.62 -2.23 13.46
CA GLU A 78 -0.73 -0.93 12.79
C GLU A 78 -0.74 -1.08 11.27
N ALA A 79 0.06 -1.99 10.71
CA ALA A 79 0.06 -2.29 9.29
C ALA A 79 -1.31 -2.80 8.82
N ALA A 80 -1.94 -3.69 9.59
CA ALA A 80 -3.28 -4.21 9.33
C ALA A 80 -4.37 -3.13 9.44
N GLU A 81 -4.28 -2.25 10.43
CA GLU A 81 -5.18 -1.10 10.57
C GLU A 81 -5.11 -0.18 9.34
N PHE A 82 -3.91 0.21 8.92
CA PHE A 82 -3.73 1.03 7.72
C PHE A 82 -4.25 0.34 6.46
N ALA A 83 -4.06 -0.97 6.34
CA ALA A 83 -4.59 -1.71 5.21
C ALA A 83 -6.12 -1.65 5.17
N ARG A 84 -6.79 -1.87 6.32
CA ARG A 84 -8.25 -1.78 6.45
C ARG A 84 -8.80 -0.38 6.15
N GLN A 85 -8.10 0.66 6.60
CA GLN A 85 -8.48 2.05 6.34
C GLN A 85 -8.42 2.42 4.85
N MET A 86 -7.46 1.86 4.11
CA MET A 86 -7.27 2.20 2.70
C MET A 86 -8.09 1.33 1.74
N LEU A 87 -8.23 0.03 2.01
CA LEU A 87 -8.82 -0.91 1.07
C LEU A 87 -10.31 -0.61 0.81
N GLY A 88 -10.68 -0.51 -0.46
CA GLY A 88 -12.02 -0.15 -0.93
C GLY A 88 -12.31 1.36 -0.92
N ARG A 89 -11.40 2.20 -0.38
CA ARG A 89 -11.57 3.66 -0.30
C ARG A 89 -10.94 4.35 -1.49
N THR A 90 -11.32 5.60 -1.71
CA THR A 90 -10.95 6.41 -2.87
C THR A 90 -9.81 7.35 -2.51
N LEU A 91 -8.62 7.07 -3.03
CA LEU A 91 -7.44 7.90 -2.85
C LEU A 91 -7.40 9.01 -3.92
N VAL A 92 -7.41 10.25 -3.47
CA VAL A 92 -7.18 11.45 -4.29
C VAL A 92 -5.71 11.82 -4.21
N THR A 93 -5.09 12.00 -5.37
CA THR A 93 -3.73 12.53 -5.53
C THR A 93 -3.74 13.64 -6.56
N ILE A 94 -2.62 14.38 -6.65
CA ILE A 94 -2.43 15.40 -7.69
C ILE A 94 -2.61 14.86 -9.12
N GLN A 95 -2.40 13.56 -9.34
CA GLN A 95 -2.51 12.93 -10.67
C GLN A 95 -3.88 12.30 -10.94
N THR A 96 -4.65 11.94 -9.90
CA THR A 96 -6.01 11.42 -10.10
C THR A 96 -7.04 12.53 -10.29
N GLY A 97 -6.70 13.76 -9.87
CA GLY A 97 -7.67 14.84 -9.70
C GLY A 97 -8.71 14.51 -8.62
N GLU A 98 -9.74 15.36 -8.51
CA GLU A 98 -10.81 15.22 -7.52
C GLU A 98 -11.60 13.91 -7.65
N ALA A 99 -11.62 13.28 -8.83
CA ALA A 99 -12.28 11.99 -9.01
C ALA A 99 -11.66 10.90 -8.12
N GLY A 100 -10.34 10.93 -7.91
CA GLY A 100 -9.62 9.93 -7.15
C GLY A 100 -9.55 8.56 -7.84
N LYS A 101 -8.99 7.58 -7.14
CA LYS A 101 -8.96 6.18 -7.58
C LYS A 101 -9.21 5.25 -6.39
N GLN A 102 -10.11 4.29 -6.56
CA GLN A 102 -10.37 3.28 -5.54
C GLN A 102 -9.15 2.37 -5.35
N VAL A 103 -8.77 2.15 -4.09
CA VAL A 103 -7.67 1.28 -3.69
C VAL A 103 -8.20 -0.13 -3.50
N ASN A 104 -7.99 -0.99 -4.50
CA ASN A 104 -8.45 -2.39 -4.48
C ASN A 104 -7.37 -3.39 -4.11
N ARG A 105 -6.16 -2.92 -3.85
CA ARG A 105 -5.02 -3.74 -3.43
C ARG A 105 -4.01 -2.88 -2.70
N ILE A 106 -3.30 -3.50 -1.77
CA ILE A 106 -2.29 -2.86 -0.94
C ILE A 106 -1.01 -3.68 -1.05
N TYR A 107 0.13 -3.00 -0.98
CA TYR A 107 1.43 -3.65 -0.86
C TYR A 107 2.02 -3.27 0.49
N ILE A 108 2.24 -4.27 1.34
CA ILE A 108 2.96 -4.13 2.60
C ILE A 108 4.38 -4.59 2.32
N GLU A 109 5.36 -3.73 2.55
CA GLU A 109 6.77 -4.07 2.36
C GLU A 109 7.58 -3.78 3.61
N ASP A 110 8.73 -4.44 3.69
CA ASP A 110 9.77 -4.10 4.64
C ASP A 110 10.24 -2.65 4.41
N GLY A 111 10.28 -1.88 5.51
CA GLY A 111 10.73 -0.49 5.54
C GLY A 111 12.17 -0.31 6.01
N SER A 112 12.87 -1.42 6.25
CA SER A 112 14.27 -1.49 6.71
C SER A 112 15.27 -1.49 5.55
#